data_AF-A0A9W8APJ6-F1
#
_entry.id   AF-A0A9W8APJ6-F1
#
_cell.length_a   1.000
_cell.length_b   1.000
_cell.length_c   1.000
_cell.angle_alpha   90.00
_cell.angle_beta   90.00
_cell.angle_gamma   90.00
#
_symmetry.space_group_name_H-M   'P 1'
#
loop_
_entity.id
_entity.type
_entity.pdbx_description
1 polymer ?
#
loop_
_entity_poly.entity_id
_entity_poly.type
_entity_poly.pdbx_seq_one_letter_code
_entity_poly.pdbx_strand_id
1 'polypeptide(L)'
;MKFGQQLKESLFPDWRFYYIDYDRLKRYIKAHIDKGFNENDERTFVEMLERELEKVKVGETKRHVQYCQEKLDTLQENPDTNDEDYHDIEDEINQVIQEFNQLAHFSRLNYSGFIKIVKKHDKHSQYTLKPMFMVRLNARPFYKENFEPLLLNLSRMYHI
;
A
#
# COMPACT_ATOMS: atom_id res chain seq x y z
N MET A 1 -15.82 -8.13 -12.30
CA MET A 1 -14.49 -8.19 -11.64
C MET A 1 -14.64 -8.41 -10.14
N LYS A 2 -14.10 -9.50 -9.58
CA LYS A 2 -14.14 -9.81 -8.13
C LYS A 2 -12.89 -9.27 -7.44
N PHE A 3 -12.90 -8.00 -7.03
CA PHE A 3 -11.73 -7.37 -6.36
C PHE A 3 -11.23 -8.15 -5.14
N GLY A 4 -12.13 -8.74 -4.33
CA GLY A 4 -11.72 -9.56 -3.18
C GLY A 4 -10.94 -10.82 -3.56
N GLN A 5 -11.14 -11.38 -4.76
CA GLN A 5 -10.34 -12.49 -5.27
C GLN A 5 -8.97 -11.99 -5.74
N GLN A 6 -8.96 -10.91 -6.53
CA GLN A 6 -7.72 -10.25 -6.96
C GLN A 6 -6.82 -9.88 -5.76
N LEU A 7 -7.39 -9.32 -4.69
CA LEU A 7 -6.64 -8.96 -3.49
C LEU A 7 -6.00 -10.18 -2.82
N LYS A 8 -6.64 -11.36 -2.87
CA LYS A 8 -6.09 -12.61 -2.30
C LYS A 8 -4.99 -13.22 -3.16
N GLU A 9 -5.10 -13.09 -4.48
CA GLU A 9 -4.13 -13.64 -5.42
C GLU A 9 -2.87 -12.76 -5.51
N SER A 10 -3.00 -11.46 -5.25
CA SER A 10 -1.91 -10.48 -5.39
C SER A 10 -1.28 -10.03 -4.05
N LEU A 11 -1.55 -10.73 -2.95
CA LEU A 11 -0.95 -10.39 -1.66
C LEU A 11 0.45 -11.00 -1.51
N PHE A 12 1.34 -10.26 -0.86
CA PHE A 12 2.58 -10.84 -0.35
C PHE A 12 2.31 -11.56 0.98
N PRO A 13 2.71 -12.83 1.15
CA PRO A 13 2.45 -13.61 2.35
C PRO A 13 2.92 -12.93 3.64
N ASP A 14 4.12 -12.36 3.64
CA ASP A 14 4.73 -11.73 4.81
C ASP A 14 3.99 -10.47 5.26
N TRP A 15 3.31 -9.80 4.33
CA TRP A 15 2.58 -8.56 4.61
C TRP A 15 1.08 -8.77 4.71
N ARG A 16 0.60 -10.02 4.63
CA ARG A 16 -0.82 -10.38 4.62
C ARG A 16 -1.63 -9.69 5.72
N PHE A 17 -1.06 -9.58 6.93
CA PHE A 17 -1.71 -8.94 8.06
C PHE A 17 -1.96 -7.45 7.83
N TYR A 18 -1.09 -6.76 7.07
CA TYR A 18 -1.15 -5.31 6.84
C TYR A 18 -2.06 -4.92 5.67
N TYR A 19 -2.54 -5.87 4.88
CA TYR A 19 -3.54 -5.61 3.85
C TYR A 19 -4.93 -5.40 4.44
N ILE A 20 -5.71 -4.51 3.82
CA ILE A 20 -7.12 -4.29 4.14
C ILE A 20 -7.92 -5.61 4.11
N ASP A 21 -8.67 -5.89 5.17
CA ASP A 21 -9.63 -6.99 5.22
C ASP A 21 -10.92 -6.61 4.47
N TYR A 22 -10.79 -6.55 3.15
CA TYR A 22 -11.86 -6.15 2.25
C TYR A 22 -13.09 -7.07 2.36
N ASP A 23 -12.88 -8.37 2.58
CA ASP A 23 -13.96 -9.35 2.66
C ASP A 23 -14.76 -9.21 3.96
N ARG A 24 -14.11 -8.89 5.09
CA ARG A 24 -14.83 -8.57 6.33
C ARG A 24 -15.66 -7.30 6.19
N LEU A 25 -15.09 -6.21 5.68
CA LEU A 25 -15.83 -4.96 5.46
C LEU A 25 -16.99 -5.16 4.47
N LYS A 26 -16.78 -5.90 3.40
CA LYS A 26 -17.81 -6.21 2.41
C LYS A 26 -18.93 -7.05 3.00
N ARG A 27 -18.62 -8.03 3.84
CA ARG A 27 -19.62 -8.84 4.56
C ARG A 27 -20.45 -7.97 5.49
N TYR A 28 -19.80 -7.05 6.21
CA TYR A 28 -20.49 -6.09 7.07
C TYR A 28 -21.52 -5.26 6.31
N ILE A 29 -21.12 -4.65 5.18
CA ILE A 29 -22.05 -3.88 4.34
C ILE A 29 -23.22 -4.77 3.92
N LYS A 30 -22.94 -5.95 3.36
CA LYS A 30 -23.97 -6.89 2.87
C LYS A 30 -24.99 -7.30 3.92
N ALA A 31 -24.57 -7.53 5.15
CA ALA A 31 -25.45 -7.95 6.24
C ALA A 31 -26.49 -6.88 6.64
N HIS A 32 -26.23 -5.61 6.30
CA HIS A 32 -27.07 -4.48 6.68
C HIS A 32 -27.77 -3.82 5.48
N ILE A 33 -27.60 -4.34 4.26
CA ILE A 33 -28.28 -3.82 3.05
C ILE A 33 -29.80 -3.91 3.21
N ASP A 34 -30.31 -5.07 3.61
CA ASP A 34 -31.76 -5.33 3.61
C ASP A 34 -32.49 -4.60 4.74
N LYS A 35 -31.79 -4.28 5.85
CA LYS A 35 -32.36 -3.59 7.01
C LYS A 35 -32.23 -2.06 6.92
N GLY A 36 -31.43 -1.57 5.98
CA GLY A 36 -30.99 -0.18 5.92
C GLY A 36 -29.88 0.11 6.93
N PHE A 37 -28.89 0.89 6.52
CA PHE A 37 -27.79 1.31 7.39
C PHE A 37 -28.27 2.35 8.39
N ASN A 38 -28.24 2.03 9.69
CA ASN A 38 -28.55 2.99 10.75
C ASN A 38 -27.28 3.69 11.26
N GLU A 39 -27.44 4.66 12.18
CA GLU A 39 -26.32 5.44 12.73
C GLU A 39 -25.29 4.59 13.49
N ASN A 40 -25.73 3.53 14.18
CA ASN A 40 -24.82 2.63 14.89
C ASN A 40 -24.02 1.77 13.91
N ASP A 41 -24.64 1.36 12.80
CA ASP A 41 -23.98 0.63 11.73
C ASP A 41 -22.93 1.50 11.04
N GLU A 42 -23.26 2.77 10.80
CA GLU A 42 -22.33 3.79 10.27
C GLU A 42 -21.11 3.94 11.17
N ARG A 43 -21.33 4.20 12.46
CA ARG A 43 -20.24 4.34 13.44
C ARG A 43 -19.35 3.10 13.44
N THR A 44 -19.95 1.92 13.53
CA THR A 44 -19.22 0.65 13.59
C THR A 44 -18.42 0.41 12.31
N PHE A 45 -19.00 0.70 11.14
CA PHE A 45 -18.30 0.56 9.87
C PHE A 45 -17.12 1.52 9.74
N VAL A 46 -17.30 2.78 10.15
CA VAL A 46 -16.24 3.78 10.17
C VAL A 46 -15.11 3.37 11.10
N GLU A 47 -15.41 2.90 12.32
CA GLU A 47 -14.40 2.37 13.25
C GLU A 47 -13.63 1.18 12.66
N MET A 48 -14.33 0.25 11.99
CA MET A 48 -13.68 -0.86 11.30
C MET A 48 -12.74 -0.36 10.20
N LEU A 49 -13.18 0.62 9.40
CA LEU A 49 -12.39 1.17 8.30
C LEU A 49 -11.16 1.94 8.81
N GLU A 50 -11.28 2.65 9.93
CA GLU A 50 -10.18 3.36 10.58
C GLU A 50 -9.13 2.40 11.13
N ARG A 51 -9.54 1.30 11.78
CA ARG A 51 -8.61 0.26 12.23
C ARG A 51 -7.86 -0.37 11.07
N GLU A 52 -8.54 -0.62 9.96
CA GLU A 52 -7.89 -1.13 8.76
C GLU A 52 -6.89 -0.12 8.18
N LEU A 53 -7.18 1.19 8.24
CA LEU A 53 -6.25 2.24 7.82
C LEU A 53 -5.05 2.39 8.76
N GLU A 54 -5.23 2.19 10.06
CA GLU A 54 -4.14 2.16 11.06
C GLU A 54 -3.23 0.94 10.90
N LYS A 55 -3.81 -0.19 10.50
CA LYS A 55 -3.08 -1.42 10.25
C LYS A 55 -2.13 -1.31 9.06
N VAL A 56 -2.44 -0.47 8.07
CA VAL A 56 -1.52 -0.23 6.95
C VAL A 56 -0.21 0.31 7.51
N LYS A 57 0.89 -0.38 7.21
CA LYS A 57 2.20 -0.20 7.86
C LYS A 57 2.98 1.01 7.32
N VAL A 58 2.37 2.20 7.41
CA VAL A 58 2.91 3.47 6.91
C VAL A 58 4.35 3.74 7.40
N GLY A 59 4.66 3.33 8.64
CA GLY A 59 5.99 3.53 9.23
C GLY A 59 7.08 2.63 8.63
N GLU A 60 6.76 1.40 8.22
CA GLU A 60 7.74 0.52 7.59
C GLU A 60 7.95 0.86 6.11
N THR A 61 6.89 1.32 5.43
CA THR A 61 6.99 1.93 4.08
C THR A 61 8.05 3.02 4.08
N LYS A 62 7.94 3.99 5.01
CA LYS A 62 8.89 5.10 5.12
C LYS A 62 10.31 4.66 5.44
N ARG A 63 10.47 3.70 6.37
CA ARG A 63 11.80 3.17 6.72
C ARG A 63 12.47 2.48 5.55
N HIS A 64 11.72 1.67 4.79
CA HIS A 64 12.28 1.03 3.60
C HIS A 64 12.66 2.05 2.54
N VAL A 65 11.82 3.06 2.29
CA VAL A 65 12.16 4.11 1.33
C VAL A 65 13.42 4.87 1.74
N GLN A 66 13.54 5.21 3.02
CA GLN A 66 14.75 5.85 3.55
C GLN A 66 15.99 4.94 3.45
N TYR A 67 15.86 3.66 3.79
CA TYR A 67 16.94 2.69 3.66
C TYR A 67 17.42 2.56 2.20
N CYS A 68 16.49 2.46 1.25
CA CYS A 68 16.82 2.38 -0.17
C CYS A 68 17.48 3.68 -0.67
N GLN A 69 17.09 4.84 -0.16
CA GLN A 69 17.71 6.14 -0.48
C GLN A 69 19.14 6.21 0.04
N GLU A 70 19.38 5.90 1.32
CA GLU A 70 20.70 5.92 1.93
C GLU A 70 21.68 4.95 1.25
N LYS A 71 21.19 3.76 0.87
CA LYS A 71 21.97 2.78 0.10
C LYS A 71 22.33 3.29 -1.30
N LEU A 72 21.39 3.91 -2.01
CA LEU A 72 21.64 4.50 -3.32
C LEU A 72 22.68 5.63 -3.25
N ASP A 73 22.59 6.51 -2.26
CA ASP A 73 23.54 7.60 -2.07
C ASP A 73 24.96 7.04 -1.82
N THR A 74 25.08 6.00 -1.00
CA THR A 74 26.37 5.33 -0.71
C THR A 74 27.00 4.72 -1.97
N LEU A 75 26.19 4.12 -2.85
CA LEU A 75 26.66 3.53 -4.12
C LEU A 75 27.08 4.58 -5.16
N GLN A 76 26.53 5.80 -5.10
CA GLN A 76 26.93 6.89 -5.99
C GLN A 76 28.27 7.53 -5.59
N GLU A 77 28.66 7.45 -4.31
CA GLU A 77 29.87 8.07 -3.78
C GLU A 77 31.15 7.23 -3.96
N ASN A 78 31.05 5.92 -4.28
CA ASN A 78 32.20 5.04 -4.51
C ASN A 78 32.32 4.59 -5.99
N PRO A 79 33.06 5.32 -6.84
CA PRO A 79 33.27 4.96 -8.25
C PRO A 79 34.40 3.94 -8.49
N ASP A 80 35.21 3.59 -7.47
CA ASP A 80 36.33 2.64 -7.57
C ASP A 80 36.00 1.34 -6.83
N THR A 81 35.30 0.42 -7.49
CA THR A 81 34.99 -0.92 -6.97
C THR A 81 35.51 -1.98 -7.93
N ASN A 82 36.18 -3.01 -7.40
CA ASN A 82 36.71 -4.14 -8.18
C ASN A 82 35.55 -4.95 -8.80
N ASP A 83 35.84 -5.80 -9.80
CA ASP A 83 34.82 -6.66 -10.44
C ASP A 83 34.06 -7.57 -9.45
N GLU A 84 34.69 -8.00 -8.35
CA GLU A 84 34.02 -8.76 -7.27
C GLU A 84 33.04 -7.90 -6.45
N ASP A 85 33.38 -6.63 -6.22
CA ASP A 85 32.49 -5.68 -5.52
C ASP A 85 31.28 -5.31 -6.39
N TYR A 86 31.39 -5.41 -7.72
CA TYR A 86 30.32 -5.08 -8.65
C TYR A 86 29.14 -6.07 -8.55
N HIS A 87 29.43 -7.37 -8.36
CA HIS A 87 28.40 -8.40 -8.23
C HIS A 87 27.61 -8.23 -6.92
N ASP A 88 28.30 -7.94 -5.82
CA ASP A 88 27.66 -7.69 -4.52
C ASP A 88 26.78 -6.42 -4.57
N ILE A 89 27.21 -5.38 -5.28
CA ILE A 89 26.43 -4.16 -5.52
C ILE A 89 25.18 -4.46 -6.36
N GLU A 90 25.31 -5.27 -7.41
CA GLU A 90 24.19 -5.65 -8.27
C GLU A 90 23.12 -6.44 -7.48
N ASP A 91 23.54 -7.35 -6.62
CA ASP A 91 22.65 -8.13 -5.74
C ASP A 91 21.93 -7.23 -4.72
N GLU A 92 22.63 -6.27 -4.11
CA GLU A 92 22.02 -5.27 -3.23
C GLU A 92 21.00 -4.40 -3.96
N ILE A 93 21.32 -3.95 -5.18
CA ILE A 93 20.42 -3.16 -6.04
C ILE A 93 19.17 -3.98 -6.38
N ASN A 94 19.33 -5.25 -6.75
CA ASN A 94 18.22 -6.15 -7.06
C ASN A 94 17.30 -6.37 -5.86
N GLN A 95 17.87 -6.54 -4.66
CA GLN A 95 17.08 -6.64 -3.44
C GLN A 95 16.27 -5.38 -3.17
N VAL A 96 16.89 -4.21 -3.30
CA VAL A 96 16.23 -2.90 -3.14
C VAL A 96 15.09 -2.74 -4.15
N ILE A 97 15.32 -3.08 -5.42
CA ILE A 97 14.29 -3.04 -6.47
C ILE A 97 13.11 -3.97 -6.12
N GLN A 98 13.39 -5.16 -5.60
CA GLN A 98 12.36 -6.13 -5.23
C GLN A 98 11.51 -5.61 -4.07
N GLU A 99 12.12 -5.21 -2.96
CA GLU A 99 11.42 -4.67 -1.78
C GLU A 99 10.55 -3.47 -2.16
N PHE A 100 11.10 -2.61 -3.00
CA PHE A 100 10.42 -1.45 -3.53
C PHE A 100 9.19 -1.81 -4.37
N ASN A 101 9.33 -2.76 -5.31
CA ASN A 101 8.22 -3.19 -6.16
C ASN A 101 7.11 -3.80 -5.32
N GLN A 102 7.47 -4.58 -4.30
CA GLN A 102 6.52 -5.12 -3.33
C GLN A 102 5.78 -3.97 -2.62
N LEU A 103 6.50 -2.95 -2.15
CA LEU A 103 5.93 -1.81 -1.45
C LEU A 103 4.97 -0.99 -2.34
N ALA A 104 5.37 -0.69 -3.57
CA ALA A 104 4.53 0.00 -4.53
C ALA A 104 3.25 -0.79 -4.82
N HIS A 105 3.37 -2.12 -4.98
CA HIS A 105 2.24 -3.00 -5.21
C HIS A 105 1.29 -3.07 -3.99
N PHE A 106 1.84 -3.21 -2.78
CA PHE A 106 1.10 -3.16 -1.52
C PHE A 106 0.32 -1.86 -1.36
N SER A 107 0.96 -0.71 -1.58
CA SER A 107 0.33 0.60 -1.46
C SER A 107 -0.79 0.80 -2.48
N ARG A 108 -0.58 0.42 -3.74
CA ARG A 108 -1.59 0.50 -4.80
C ARG A 108 -2.81 -0.38 -4.52
N LEU A 109 -2.58 -1.61 -4.05
CA LEU A 109 -3.65 -2.55 -3.72
C LEU A 109 -4.50 -2.07 -2.54
N ASN A 110 -3.85 -1.64 -1.44
CA ASN A 110 -4.55 -1.12 -0.27
C ASN A 110 -5.37 0.13 -0.60
N TYR A 111 -4.75 1.09 -1.29
CA TYR A 111 -5.45 2.30 -1.75
C TYR A 111 -6.69 1.93 -2.58
N SER A 112 -6.54 1.04 -3.56
CA SER A 112 -7.66 0.55 -4.38
C SER A 112 -8.74 -0.12 -3.53
N GLY A 113 -8.36 -0.89 -2.51
CA GLY A 113 -9.27 -1.55 -1.58
C GLY A 113 -10.09 -0.56 -0.78
N PHE A 114 -9.46 0.46 -0.19
CA PHE A 114 -10.14 1.55 0.51
C PHE A 114 -11.10 2.31 -0.40
N ILE A 115 -10.67 2.71 -1.59
CA ILE A 115 -11.56 3.42 -2.52
C ILE A 115 -12.75 2.56 -2.92
N LYS A 116 -12.53 1.27 -3.21
CA LYS A 116 -13.60 0.35 -3.63
C LYS A 116 -14.57 0.03 -2.49
N ILE A 117 -14.11 -0.07 -1.24
CA ILE A 117 -15.00 -0.38 -0.12
C ILE A 117 -15.83 0.84 0.28
N VAL A 118 -15.24 2.03 0.28
CA VAL A 118 -15.95 3.29 0.50
C VAL A 118 -16.98 3.54 -0.60
N LYS A 119 -16.63 3.35 -1.87
CA LYS A 119 -17.61 3.42 -2.97
C LYS A 119 -18.75 2.40 -2.83
N LYS A 120 -18.45 1.23 -2.25
CA LYS A 120 -19.48 0.20 -2.00
C LYS A 120 -20.40 0.65 -0.87
N HIS A 121 -19.84 1.20 0.20
CA HIS A 121 -20.59 1.76 1.31
C HIS A 121 -21.58 2.83 0.84
N ASP A 122 -21.08 3.89 0.18
CA ASP A 122 -21.91 5.01 -0.29
C ASP A 122 -23.00 4.59 -1.30
N LYS A 123 -22.84 3.44 -1.96
CA LYS A 123 -23.87 2.88 -2.87
C LYS A 123 -25.00 2.17 -2.13
N HIS A 124 -24.74 1.66 -0.93
CA HIS A 124 -25.64 0.79 -0.17
C HIS A 124 -26.06 1.37 1.19
N SER A 125 -25.66 2.62 1.46
CA SER A 125 -25.94 3.38 2.66
C SER A 125 -26.57 4.72 2.27
N GLN A 126 -27.34 5.30 3.17
CA GLN A 126 -27.83 6.67 3.04
C GLN A 126 -26.76 7.72 3.39
N TYR A 127 -25.66 7.29 4.01
CA TYR A 127 -24.54 8.13 4.40
C TYR A 127 -23.50 8.23 3.28
N THR A 128 -22.87 9.40 3.16
CA THR A 128 -21.78 9.65 2.19
C THR A 128 -20.45 9.74 2.93
N LEU A 129 -19.63 8.69 2.86
CA LEU A 129 -18.38 8.58 3.60
C LEU A 129 -17.17 9.08 2.80
N LYS A 130 -17.23 9.03 1.47
CA LYS A 130 -16.06 9.26 0.61
C LYS A 130 -15.32 10.58 0.84
N PRO A 131 -15.96 11.76 0.94
CA PRO A 131 -15.23 13.01 1.14
C PRO A 131 -14.42 13.02 2.44
N MET A 132 -15.05 12.63 3.56
CA MET A 132 -14.37 12.60 4.86
C MET A 132 -13.25 11.56 4.89
N PHE A 133 -13.50 10.37 4.34
CA PHE A 133 -12.49 9.32 4.31
C PHE A 133 -11.29 9.70 3.44
N MET A 134 -11.51 10.40 2.32
CA MET A 134 -10.41 10.88 1.47
C MET A 134 -9.50 11.86 2.19
N VAL A 135 -10.03 12.71 3.08
CA VAL A 135 -9.20 13.61 3.91
C VAL A 135 -8.27 12.79 4.80
N ARG A 136 -8.82 11.78 5.51
CA ARG A 136 -8.03 10.89 6.37
C ARG A 136 -7.00 10.06 5.61
N LEU A 137 -7.37 9.56 4.44
CA LEU A 137 -6.47 8.80 3.58
C LEU A 137 -5.32 9.68 3.07
N ASN A 138 -5.60 10.92 2.68
CA ASN A 138 -4.57 11.87 2.24
C ASN A 138 -3.64 12.32 3.36
N ALA A 139 -4.12 12.37 4.61
CA ALA A 139 -3.29 12.65 5.78
C ALA A 139 -2.26 11.53 6.06
N ARG A 140 -2.46 10.33 5.49
CA ARG A 140 -1.55 9.18 5.61
C ARG A 140 -1.16 8.66 4.23
N PRO A 141 -0.29 9.37 3.49
CA PRO A 141 -0.09 9.15 2.07
C PRO A 141 0.85 7.97 1.76
N PHE A 142 0.58 6.77 2.29
CA PHE A 142 1.35 5.55 1.97
C PHE A 142 1.36 5.21 0.46
N TYR A 143 0.40 5.75 -0.28
CA TYR A 143 0.23 5.56 -1.72
C TYR A 143 0.76 6.71 -2.59
N LYS A 144 1.19 7.83 -1.99
CA LYS A 144 1.73 8.98 -2.74
C LYS A 144 3.25 9.01 -2.77
N GLU A 145 3.94 8.10 -2.08
CA GLU A 145 5.39 8.03 -2.19
C GLU A 145 5.73 7.75 -3.65
N ASN A 146 6.35 8.74 -4.28
CA ASN A 146 6.57 8.73 -5.72
C ASN A 146 7.82 7.90 -5.96
N PHE A 147 7.54 6.67 -6.32
CA PHE A 147 8.48 5.60 -6.50
C PHE A 147 9.29 5.77 -7.82
N GLU A 148 8.72 6.40 -8.84
CA GLU A 148 9.34 6.53 -10.17
C GLU A 148 10.79 7.08 -10.20
N PRO A 149 11.15 8.14 -9.45
CA PRO A 149 12.52 8.68 -9.49
C PRO A 149 13.56 7.69 -8.96
N LEU A 150 13.21 6.90 -7.94
CA LEU A 150 14.08 5.86 -7.38
C LEU A 150 14.29 4.72 -8.39
N LEU A 151 13.21 4.26 -9.04
CA LEU A 151 13.28 3.26 -10.11
C LEU A 151 14.11 3.72 -11.31
N LEU A 152 13.94 4.98 -11.72
CA LEU A 152 14.71 5.57 -12.81
C LEU A 152 16.21 5.66 -12.49
N ASN A 153 16.55 5.99 -11.24
CA ASN A 153 17.95 6.01 -10.79
C ASN A 153 18.53 4.58 -10.74
N LEU A 154 17.79 3.62 -10.18
CA LEU A 154 18.19 2.21 -10.15
C LEU A 154 18.36 1.62 -11.55
N SER A 155 17.43 1.89 -12.46
CA SER A 155 17.51 1.45 -13.87
C SER A 155 18.71 2.07 -14.61
N ARG A 156 19.11 3.30 -14.28
CA ARG A 156 20.32 3.91 -14.83
C ARG A 156 21.60 3.24 -14.31
N MET A 157 21.62 2.86 -13.02
CA MET A 157 22.76 2.15 -12.44
C MET A 157 22.91 0.73 -12.96
N TYR A 158 21.79 0.05 -13.25
CA TYR A 158 21.77 -1.30 -13.83
C TYR A 158 22.13 -1.36 -15.34
N HIS A 159 22.16 -0.20 -16.01
CA HIS A 159 22.49 -0.09 -17.43
C HIS A 159 23.87 0.57 -17.67
N ILE A 160 24.73 0.57 -16.67
CA ILE A 160 26.17 0.86 -16.82
C ILE A 160 26.89 -0.43 -17.18
#